data_AF-A0A0S4VTY5-F1
#
_entry.id   AF-A0A0S4VTY5-F1
#
_cell.length_a   1.000
_cell.length_b   1.000
_cell.length_c   1.000
_cell.angle_alpha   90.00
_cell.angle_beta   90.00
_cell.angle_gamma   90.00
#
_symmetry.space_group_name_H-M   'P 1'
#
loop_
_entity.id
_entity.type
_entity.pdbx_description
1 polymer ?
#
loop_
_entity_poly.entity_id
_entity_poly.type
_entity_poly.pdbx_seq_one_letter_code
_entity_poly.pdbx_strand_id
1 'polypeptide(L)'
;MLGHPDDEFARFTAALAPVKTQLADRLKAASTSRALKTRCAVRLAAIEQWERRMASKGLRSTFRFSSRDLETVAARARPLLSNRVALHADGSPADLALDPHRNRDAIRAEVKPLRGMTPAQLRTWADEAWRLSGQAVPEPIRANIDLVESRLAGDIRPKPGDTNAQLDAIGALVKQMPDIYDIRVSSGGTVGLGGVPSQSLAALSSHLGVPHVSVLPDGGYLQGRHAVIDIGSNQHFGHLFIGTESRKSLYGGLGGYAGWSFGQDGMANVGVSGGLRRSRDWGGPRGVTIRTRRSDDEQPGRPDAWRTTMLEVLHAARSAGPNSDAPRNAREMWGSLARRFWNDPACSINWTDSRSTTSATSGSASATARVGTADTKWGPALGATLRHVARAAHRQWDKTGNHAIDVSTHNSGRATAVAATLVEALPGIPVPNGSGHLAALSFPTQPYVGIGTTLFATQTNAALRIGRDSGRIIPKHTFRDTEFGTFKAFKQFVDTHRSEWLTALGGTDEARRRLDEMVATVKARATAGNLIMGERMQMTDEAARRLDFLFHRKQRFDRIPAPTPVQARERASIDADIRQMLASENSWRRQALYVLEALGVQRTVGLSFLLNAQSTQAVSGVRELAGLSPE
;
A
#
# COMPACT_ATOMS: atom_id res chain seq x y z
N MET A 1 -16.15 -4.40 6.65
CA MET A 1 -14.80 -4.69 6.12
C MET A 1 -14.82 -4.38 4.64
N LEU A 2 -13.80 -3.68 4.14
CA LEU A 2 -13.60 -3.53 2.70
C LEU A 2 -13.28 -4.93 2.14
N GLY A 3 -14.03 -5.35 1.12
CA GLY A 3 -13.75 -6.56 0.34
C GLY A 3 -12.55 -6.35 -0.59
N HIS A 4 -12.37 -7.27 -1.54
CA HIS A 4 -11.27 -7.24 -2.50
C HIS A 4 -11.19 -5.87 -3.22
N PRO A 5 -10.04 -5.17 -3.25
CA PRO A 5 -9.94 -3.82 -3.83
C PRO A 5 -10.39 -3.72 -5.28
N ASP A 6 -10.22 -4.76 -6.09
CA ASP A 6 -10.71 -4.77 -7.47
C ASP A 6 -12.21 -5.01 -7.55
N ASP A 7 -12.78 -5.79 -6.64
CA ASP A 7 -14.23 -5.96 -6.59
C ASP A 7 -14.87 -4.68 -6.07
N GLU A 8 -14.23 -4.01 -5.11
CA GLU A 8 -14.66 -2.72 -4.59
C GLU A 8 -14.50 -1.62 -5.65
N PHE A 9 -13.41 -1.64 -6.41
CA PHE A 9 -13.17 -0.68 -7.49
C PHE A 9 -14.07 -0.97 -8.69
N ALA A 10 -14.30 -2.24 -9.04
CA ALA A 10 -15.25 -2.64 -10.08
C ALA A 10 -16.69 -2.29 -9.70
N ARG A 11 -17.09 -2.51 -8.43
CA ARG A 11 -18.39 -2.05 -7.89
C ARG A 11 -18.50 -0.54 -7.92
N PHE A 12 -17.44 0.17 -7.55
CA PHE A 12 -17.37 1.62 -7.65
C PHE A 12 -17.54 2.09 -9.10
N THR A 13 -16.76 1.57 -10.05
CA THR A 13 -16.89 1.86 -11.48
C THR A 13 -18.27 1.47 -12.03
N ALA A 14 -18.84 0.35 -11.59
CA ALA A 14 -20.19 -0.08 -11.96
C ALA A 14 -21.27 0.87 -11.42
N ALA A 15 -21.08 1.49 -10.24
CA ALA A 15 -21.96 2.53 -9.73
C ALA A 15 -21.86 3.84 -10.54
N LEU A 16 -20.66 4.16 -11.06
CA LEU A 16 -20.44 5.35 -11.88
C LEU A 16 -20.96 5.19 -13.31
N ALA A 17 -20.88 4.00 -13.90
CA ALA A 17 -21.15 3.77 -15.32
C ALA A 17 -22.56 4.22 -15.76
N PRO A 18 -23.65 3.88 -15.06
CA PRO A 18 -24.99 4.33 -15.43
C PRO A 18 -25.12 5.85 -15.38
N VAL A 19 -24.56 6.51 -14.36
CA VAL A 19 -24.61 7.97 -14.21
C VAL A 19 -23.84 8.65 -15.33
N LYS A 20 -22.67 8.11 -15.72
CA LYS A 20 -21.90 8.57 -16.88
C LYS A 20 -22.71 8.46 -18.17
N THR A 21 -23.37 7.32 -18.40
CA THR A 21 -24.22 7.09 -19.57
C THR A 21 -25.37 8.09 -19.63
N GLN A 22 -26.10 8.28 -18.53
CA GLN A 22 -27.23 9.22 -18.49
C GLN A 22 -26.79 10.67 -18.77
N LEU A 23 -25.65 11.10 -18.21
CA LEU A 23 -25.09 12.42 -18.48
C LEU A 23 -24.64 12.57 -19.95
N ALA A 24 -24.07 11.51 -20.54
CA ALA A 24 -23.67 11.49 -21.94
C ALA A 24 -24.88 11.54 -22.89
N ASP A 25 -25.98 10.87 -22.56
CA ASP A 25 -27.20 10.91 -23.36
C ASP A 25 -27.85 12.30 -23.32
N ARG A 26 -27.80 12.99 -22.17
CA ARG A 26 -28.26 14.38 -22.04
C ARG A 26 -27.41 15.37 -22.83
N LEU A 27 -26.11 15.11 -22.98
CA LEU A 27 -25.25 15.91 -23.85
C LEU A 27 -25.66 15.81 -25.32
N LYS A 28 -26.11 14.64 -25.76
CA LYS A 28 -26.54 14.35 -27.13
C LYS A 28 -27.97 14.80 -27.44
N ALA A 29 -28.83 14.90 -26.43
CA ALA A 29 -30.23 15.26 -26.62
C ALA A 29 -30.40 16.69 -27.19
N ALA A 30 -31.18 16.81 -28.28
CA ALA A 30 -31.43 18.08 -28.96
C ALA A 30 -32.23 19.06 -28.09
N SER A 31 -33.17 18.56 -27.28
CA SER A 31 -34.04 19.33 -26.36
C SER A 31 -33.33 19.91 -25.13
N THR A 32 -32.04 19.61 -24.95
CA THR A 32 -31.29 20.03 -23.76
C THR A 32 -30.68 21.40 -23.94
N SER A 33 -30.98 22.34 -23.03
CA SER A 33 -30.45 23.71 -23.08
C SER A 33 -28.92 23.73 -22.98
N ARG A 34 -28.30 24.75 -23.58
CA ARG A 34 -26.84 24.89 -23.60
C ARG A 34 -26.22 24.95 -22.20
N ALA A 35 -26.87 25.66 -21.26
CA ALA A 35 -26.42 25.72 -19.86
C ALA A 35 -26.43 24.33 -19.21
N LEU A 36 -27.46 23.53 -19.49
CA LEU A 36 -27.56 22.16 -18.99
C LEU A 36 -26.51 21.24 -19.63
N LYS A 37 -26.25 21.39 -20.95
CA LYS A 37 -25.17 20.68 -21.63
C LYS A 37 -23.81 20.98 -21.01
N THR A 38 -23.50 22.25 -20.74
CA THR A 38 -22.25 22.64 -20.06
C THR A 38 -22.13 21.99 -18.69
N ARG A 39 -23.19 22.00 -17.90
CA ARG A 39 -23.23 21.36 -16.58
C ARG A 39 -23.05 19.83 -16.67
N CYS A 40 -23.70 19.16 -17.61
CA CYS A 40 -23.53 17.72 -17.86
C CYS A 40 -22.10 17.38 -18.29
N ALA A 41 -21.48 18.19 -19.16
CA ALA A 41 -20.09 17.98 -19.61
C ALA A 41 -19.09 18.10 -18.45
N VAL A 42 -19.26 19.11 -17.60
CA VAL A 42 -18.42 19.32 -16.42
C VAL A 42 -18.60 18.20 -15.40
N ARG A 43 -19.84 17.74 -15.13
CA ARG A 43 -20.12 16.62 -14.22
C ARG A 43 -19.57 15.30 -14.74
N LEU A 44 -19.73 15.01 -16.04
CA LEU A 44 -19.17 13.81 -16.66
C LEU A 44 -17.65 13.80 -16.55
N ALA A 45 -16.99 14.91 -16.89
CA ALA A 45 -15.54 15.06 -16.75
C ALA A 45 -15.07 14.96 -15.28
N ALA A 46 -15.86 15.48 -14.33
CA ALA A 46 -15.57 15.37 -12.90
C ALA A 46 -15.69 13.92 -12.39
N ILE A 47 -16.70 13.16 -12.84
CA ILE A 47 -16.84 11.73 -12.51
C ILE A 47 -15.70 10.92 -13.12
N GLU A 48 -15.34 11.15 -14.39
CA GLU A 48 -14.19 10.49 -15.04
C GLU A 48 -12.88 10.80 -14.30
N GLN A 49 -12.67 12.06 -13.89
CA GLN A 49 -11.49 12.45 -13.13
C GLN A 49 -11.50 11.82 -11.73
N TRP A 50 -12.66 11.75 -11.07
CA TRP A 50 -12.80 11.09 -9.79
C TRP A 50 -12.48 9.60 -9.88
N GLU A 51 -12.96 8.91 -10.92
CA GLU A 51 -12.68 7.51 -11.18
C GLU A 51 -11.18 7.25 -11.40
N ARG A 52 -10.54 8.04 -12.28
CA ARG A 52 -9.08 7.96 -12.51
C ARG A 52 -8.27 8.22 -11.24
N ARG A 53 -8.76 9.12 -10.39
CA ARG A 53 -8.11 9.44 -9.12
C ARG A 53 -8.32 8.35 -8.08
N MET A 54 -9.49 7.71 -8.02
CA MET A 54 -9.73 6.56 -7.18
C MET A 54 -8.90 5.35 -7.62
N ALA A 55 -8.72 5.15 -8.93
CA ALA A 55 -7.83 4.12 -9.47
C ALA A 55 -6.37 4.34 -9.07
N SER A 56 -5.89 5.59 -9.11
CA SER A 56 -4.47 5.93 -8.85
C SER A 56 -4.13 6.23 -7.39
N LYS A 57 -5.11 6.61 -6.55
CA LYS A 57 -4.90 7.02 -5.15
C LYS A 57 -5.65 6.18 -4.13
N GLY A 58 -6.34 5.13 -4.58
CA GLY A 58 -7.18 4.25 -3.77
C GLY A 58 -8.57 4.83 -3.45
N LEU A 59 -9.50 3.95 -3.12
CA LEU A 59 -10.89 4.24 -2.74
C LEU A 59 -10.98 5.06 -1.43
N ARG A 60 -11.74 6.16 -1.42
CA ARG A 60 -11.92 7.07 -0.26
C ARG A 60 -13.35 7.64 -0.21
N SER A 61 -13.86 7.97 0.98
CA SER A 61 -15.16 8.64 1.15
C SER A 61 -15.26 10.01 0.50
N THR A 62 -14.17 10.75 0.47
CA THR A 62 -14.14 12.12 0.00
C THR A 62 -12.89 12.37 -0.83
N PHE A 63 -13.06 12.96 -2.00
CA PHE A 63 -11.96 13.36 -2.87
C PHE A 63 -12.06 14.85 -3.17
N ARG A 64 -11.11 15.65 -2.69
CA ARG A 64 -11.02 17.08 -3.05
C ARG A 64 -10.27 17.23 -4.37
N PHE A 65 -10.81 18.04 -5.28
CA PHE A 65 -10.13 18.38 -6.52
C PHE A 65 -9.05 19.43 -6.25
N SER A 66 -7.82 19.15 -6.67
CA SER A 66 -6.76 20.17 -6.73
C SER A 66 -7.00 21.13 -7.91
N SER A 67 -6.33 22.28 -7.94
CA SER A 67 -6.42 23.21 -9.09
C SER A 67 -6.07 22.52 -10.40
N ARG A 68 -5.07 21.63 -10.40
CA ARG A 68 -4.70 20.80 -11.56
C ARG A 68 -5.80 19.81 -11.95
N ASP A 69 -6.53 19.27 -10.98
CA ASP A 69 -7.69 18.41 -11.27
C ASP A 69 -8.81 19.22 -11.91
N LEU A 70 -9.11 20.41 -11.40
CA LEU A 70 -10.11 21.31 -11.97
C LEU A 70 -9.74 21.75 -13.39
N GLU A 71 -8.46 22.00 -13.66
CA GLU A 71 -7.97 22.23 -15.02
C GLU A 71 -8.14 21.00 -15.92
N THR A 72 -7.87 19.81 -15.39
CA THR A 72 -8.06 18.54 -16.13
C THR A 72 -9.53 18.30 -16.44
N VAL A 73 -10.43 18.57 -15.47
CA VAL A 73 -11.88 18.51 -15.64
C VAL A 73 -12.33 19.53 -16.69
N ALA A 74 -11.87 20.77 -16.61
CA ALA A 74 -12.20 21.81 -17.60
C ALA A 74 -11.69 21.45 -19.00
N ALA A 75 -10.46 20.93 -19.11
CA ALA A 75 -9.87 20.49 -20.37
C ALA A 75 -10.63 19.33 -20.99
N ARG A 76 -11.13 18.39 -20.17
CA ARG A 76 -11.94 17.25 -20.62
C ARG A 76 -13.38 17.63 -20.95
N ALA A 77 -13.97 18.61 -20.26
CA ALA A 77 -15.32 19.10 -20.53
C ALA A 77 -15.43 19.85 -21.87
N ARG A 78 -14.36 20.56 -22.29
CA ARG A 78 -14.32 21.31 -23.56
C ARG A 78 -14.67 20.49 -24.80
N PRO A 79 -14.01 19.34 -25.10
CA PRO A 79 -14.32 18.55 -26.28
C PRO A 79 -15.67 17.80 -26.21
N LEU A 80 -16.28 17.69 -25.02
CA LEU A 80 -17.60 17.09 -24.84
C LEU A 80 -18.75 18.01 -25.29
N LEU A 81 -18.49 19.31 -25.38
CA LEU A 81 -19.41 20.28 -25.98
C LEU A 81 -19.07 20.40 -27.47
N SER A 82 -19.90 19.83 -28.33
CA SER A 82 -19.71 19.95 -29.77
C SER A 82 -19.74 21.41 -30.21
N ASN A 83 -18.69 21.88 -30.89
CA ASN A 83 -18.65 23.19 -31.57
C ASN A 83 -19.49 23.21 -32.88
N ARG A 84 -20.20 22.13 -33.22
CA ARG A 84 -21.03 22.05 -34.44
C ARG A 84 -22.50 22.24 -34.07
N VAL A 85 -23.05 23.38 -34.48
CA VAL A 85 -24.49 23.57 -34.61
C VAL A 85 -24.95 22.70 -35.79
N ALA A 86 -26.01 21.90 -35.59
CA ALA A 86 -26.75 21.37 -36.73
C ALA A 86 -27.41 22.59 -37.41
N LEU A 87 -27.03 22.88 -38.65
CA LEU A 87 -27.64 23.90 -39.49
C LEU A 87 -29.15 23.61 -39.59
N HIS A 88 -29.95 24.25 -38.74
CA HIS A 88 -31.36 24.44 -38.98
C HIS A 88 -31.52 25.78 -39.69
N ALA A 89 -32.29 25.78 -40.77
CA ALA A 89 -32.35 26.84 -41.76
C ALA A 89 -32.97 28.16 -41.28
N ASP A 90 -33.39 28.25 -40.00
CA ASP A 90 -34.30 29.31 -39.55
C ASP A 90 -33.72 30.15 -38.38
N GLY A 91 -32.43 29.98 -38.06
CA GLY A 91 -31.75 30.70 -36.96
C GLY A 91 -31.16 32.05 -37.38
N SER A 92 -31.38 33.09 -36.57
CA SER A 92 -30.78 34.42 -36.72
C SER A 92 -29.24 34.37 -36.87
N PRO A 93 -28.61 35.23 -37.69
CA PRO A 93 -27.15 35.29 -37.85
C PRO A 93 -26.36 35.50 -36.55
N ALA A 94 -27.02 35.99 -35.49
CA ALA A 94 -26.42 36.15 -34.16
C ALA A 94 -26.16 34.82 -33.42
N ASP A 95 -26.81 33.72 -33.82
CA ASP A 95 -26.60 32.38 -33.21
C ASP A 95 -25.49 31.56 -33.89
N LEU A 96 -25.00 32.01 -35.06
CA LEU A 96 -23.98 31.32 -35.85
C LEU A 96 -22.53 31.69 -35.47
N ALA A 97 -22.33 32.76 -34.69
CA ALA A 97 -21.02 33.14 -34.17
C ALA A 97 -20.74 32.44 -32.82
N LEU A 98 -20.30 31.19 -32.88
CA LEU A 98 -19.83 30.47 -31.69
C LEU A 98 -18.46 31.00 -31.25
N ASP A 99 -18.47 31.94 -30.31
CA ASP A 99 -17.25 32.38 -29.62
C ASP A 99 -16.67 31.23 -28.76
N PRO A 100 -15.47 30.70 -29.07
CA PRO A 100 -14.79 29.69 -28.25
C PRO A 100 -14.55 30.15 -26.81
N HIS A 101 -14.48 31.48 -26.59
CA HIS A 101 -14.31 32.08 -25.27
C HIS A 101 -15.57 31.90 -24.40
N ARG A 102 -16.77 31.94 -24.99
CA ARG A 102 -18.05 31.78 -24.27
C ARG A 102 -18.22 30.37 -23.67
N ASN A 103 -17.77 29.33 -24.37
CA ASN A 103 -17.75 27.95 -23.83
C ASN A 103 -16.72 27.79 -22.71
N ARG A 104 -15.56 28.44 -22.85
CA ARG A 104 -14.50 28.43 -21.84
C ARG A 104 -14.98 29.07 -20.54
N ASP A 105 -15.68 30.20 -20.61
CA ASP A 105 -16.18 30.91 -19.42
C ASP A 105 -17.34 30.18 -18.76
N ALA A 106 -18.26 29.60 -19.54
CA ALA A 106 -19.35 28.78 -19.02
C ALA A 106 -18.83 27.52 -18.30
N ILE A 107 -17.83 26.83 -18.87
CA ILE A 107 -17.15 25.70 -18.21
C ILE A 107 -16.45 26.18 -16.93
N ARG A 108 -15.76 27.31 -16.98
CA ARG A 108 -15.06 27.87 -15.81
C ARG A 108 -16.01 28.19 -14.67
N ALA A 109 -17.19 28.73 -14.99
CA ALA A 109 -18.23 29.05 -14.02
C ALA A 109 -18.77 27.79 -13.31
N GLU A 110 -18.95 26.68 -14.04
CA GLU A 110 -19.41 25.41 -13.48
C GLU A 110 -18.29 24.62 -12.77
N VAL A 111 -17.02 24.79 -13.17
CA VAL A 111 -15.86 24.14 -12.54
C VAL A 111 -15.45 24.84 -11.24
N LYS A 112 -15.53 26.17 -11.16
CA LYS A 112 -15.14 26.96 -9.98
C LYS A 112 -15.78 26.51 -8.66
N PRO A 113 -17.08 26.15 -8.58
CA PRO A 113 -17.69 25.67 -7.35
C PRO A 113 -17.37 24.20 -7.02
N LEU A 114 -16.77 23.42 -7.93
CA LEU A 114 -16.40 22.04 -7.66
C LEU A 114 -15.26 21.98 -6.63
N ARG A 115 -15.61 21.63 -5.39
CA ARG A 115 -14.61 21.42 -4.32
C ARG A 115 -14.08 19.98 -4.29
N GLY A 116 -14.83 19.03 -4.86
CA GLY A 116 -14.51 17.62 -4.81
C GLY A 116 -15.66 16.73 -5.28
N MET A 117 -15.50 15.43 -5.07
CA MET A 117 -16.52 14.41 -5.27
C MET A 117 -16.70 13.55 -4.03
N THR A 118 -17.95 13.24 -3.73
CA THR A 118 -18.39 12.33 -2.67
C THR A 118 -19.53 11.44 -3.19
N PRO A 119 -19.79 10.28 -2.58
CA PRO A 119 -20.95 9.45 -2.93
C PRO A 119 -22.28 10.19 -2.81
N ALA A 120 -22.45 11.04 -1.78
CA ALA A 120 -23.62 11.90 -1.64
C ALA A 120 -23.79 12.85 -2.85
N GLN A 121 -22.69 13.44 -3.32
CA GLN A 121 -22.70 14.33 -4.48
C GLN A 121 -22.99 13.57 -5.78
N LEU A 122 -22.49 12.33 -5.91
CA LEU A 122 -22.87 11.43 -7.01
C LEU A 122 -24.37 11.11 -6.98
N ARG A 123 -24.95 10.82 -5.80
CA ARG A 123 -26.39 10.57 -5.63
C ARG A 123 -27.19 11.78 -6.10
N THR A 124 -26.85 12.98 -5.63
CA THR A 124 -27.51 14.23 -6.06
C THR A 124 -27.44 14.42 -7.58
N TRP A 125 -26.28 14.16 -8.19
CA TRP A 125 -26.13 14.30 -9.64
C TRP A 125 -26.90 13.24 -10.43
N ALA A 126 -27.01 12.02 -9.89
CA ALA A 126 -27.86 10.98 -10.47
C ALA A 126 -29.34 11.37 -10.40
N ASP A 127 -29.85 11.77 -9.23
CA ASP A 127 -31.24 12.19 -9.07
C ASP A 127 -31.59 13.36 -10.01
N GLU A 128 -30.69 14.33 -10.15
CA GLU A 128 -30.88 15.43 -11.10
C GLU A 128 -30.87 14.96 -12.56
N ALA A 129 -29.92 14.10 -12.95
CA ALA A 129 -29.80 13.62 -14.34
C ALA A 129 -31.02 12.78 -14.76
N TRP A 130 -31.57 11.97 -13.87
CA TRP A 130 -32.77 11.17 -14.14
C TRP A 130 -34.04 12.01 -14.11
N ARG A 131 -34.17 12.97 -13.17
CA ARG A 131 -35.31 13.90 -13.14
C ARG A 131 -35.45 14.71 -14.44
N LEU A 132 -34.33 15.09 -15.06
CA LEU A 132 -34.32 15.76 -16.36
C LEU A 132 -34.84 14.89 -17.51
N SER A 133 -35.04 13.58 -17.27
CA SER A 133 -35.69 12.62 -18.18
C SER A 133 -37.18 12.43 -17.92
N GLY A 134 -37.71 13.01 -16.85
CA GLY A 134 -39.01 12.60 -16.30
C GLY A 134 -38.99 11.20 -15.69
N GLN A 135 -37.83 10.66 -15.34
CA GLN A 135 -37.68 9.32 -14.75
C GLN A 135 -37.07 9.41 -13.35
N ALA A 136 -37.39 8.44 -12.49
CA ALA A 136 -36.67 8.23 -11.24
C ALA A 136 -35.38 7.45 -11.49
N VAL A 137 -34.38 7.59 -10.62
CA VAL A 137 -33.18 6.73 -10.65
C VAL A 137 -33.62 5.29 -10.40
N PRO A 138 -33.29 4.33 -11.28
CA PRO A 138 -33.60 2.93 -11.06
C PRO A 138 -33.05 2.41 -9.72
N GLU A 139 -33.87 1.63 -9.01
CA GLU A 139 -33.54 1.11 -7.69
C GLU A 139 -32.20 0.35 -7.63
N PRO A 140 -31.80 -0.46 -8.63
CA PRO A 140 -30.47 -1.08 -8.64
C PRO A 140 -29.30 -0.08 -8.67
N ILE A 141 -29.48 1.07 -9.33
CA ILE A 141 -28.45 2.11 -9.43
C ILE A 141 -28.34 2.86 -8.11
N ARG A 142 -29.50 3.19 -7.50
CA ARG A 142 -29.56 3.76 -6.15
C ARG A 142 -28.94 2.81 -5.12
N ALA A 143 -29.34 1.54 -5.18
CA ALA A 143 -28.69 0.35 -4.63
C ALA A 143 -27.16 0.45 -4.54
N ASN A 144 -26.55 0.62 -5.71
CA ASN A 144 -25.10 0.64 -5.88
C ASN A 144 -24.44 1.92 -5.34
N ILE A 145 -25.08 3.09 -5.50
CA ILE A 145 -24.57 4.35 -4.97
C ILE A 145 -24.57 4.32 -3.43
N ASP A 146 -25.63 3.77 -2.83
CA ASP A 146 -25.81 3.63 -1.38
C ASP A 146 -24.81 2.62 -0.80
N LEU A 147 -24.56 1.54 -1.53
CA LEU A 147 -23.53 0.56 -1.19
C LEU A 147 -22.14 1.21 -1.21
N VAL A 148 -21.82 1.99 -2.25
CA VAL A 148 -20.56 2.74 -2.35
C VAL A 148 -20.42 3.76 -1.21
N GLU A 149 -21.48 4.49 -0.89
CA GLU A 149 -21.50 5.44 0.22
C GLU A 149 -21.22 4.75 1.56
N SER A 150 -21.96 3.69 1.88
CA SER A 150 -21.81 2.95 3.14
C SER A 150 -20.43 2.26 3.26
N ARG A 151 -19.87 1.78 2.15
CA ARG A 151 -18.53 1.16 2.09
C ARG A 151 -17.42 2.19 2.27
N LEU A 152 -17.54 3.35 1.65
CA LEU A 152 -16.52 4.39 1.72
C LEU A 152 -16.63 5.22 3.01
N ALA A 153 -17.84 5.40 3.57
CA ALA A 153 -18.08 6.04 4.86
C ALA A 153 -17.75 5.13 6.06
N GLY A 154 -17.62 3.83 5.83
CA GLY A 154 -17.29 2.86 6.86
C GLY A 154 -15.93 3.12 7.51
N ASP A 155 -15.91 3.20 8.84
CA ASP A 155 -14.68 3.20 9.62
C ASP A 155 -13.87 1.95 9.25
N ILE A 156 -12.54 2.07 9.12
CA ILE A 156 -11.62 0.94 8.83
C ILE A 156 -11.65 -0.10 9.98
N ARG A 157 -12.31 0.25 11.09
CA ARG A 157 -12.57 -0.66 12.20
C ARG A 157 -13.33 -1.89 11.68
N PRO A 158 -12.89 -3.11 12.04
CA PRO A 158 -13.84 -4.21 12.15
C PRO A 158 -15.01 -3.69 12.96
N LYS A 159 -16.23 -3.73 12.41
CA LYS A 159 -17.41 -3.34 13.19
C LYS A 159 -17.38 -4.18 14.48
N PRO A 160 -17.57 -3.59 15.67
CA PRO A 160 -17.79 -4.42 16.85
C PRO A 160 -18.96 -5.34 16.52
N GLY A 161 -18.71 -6.63 16.59
CA GLY A 161 -19.61 -7.68 16.15
C GLY A 161 -19.18 -8.98 16.80
N ASP A 162 -20.14 -9.90 16.93
CA ASP A 162 -19.90 -11.24 17.46
C ASP A 162 -18.72 -11.90 16.71
N THR A 163 -17.93 -12.70 17.43
CA THR A 163 -16.74 -13.43 16.92
C THR A 163 -17.08 -14.19 15.63
N ASN A 164 -18.30 -14.72 15.52
CA ASN A 164 -18.80 -15.39 14.32
C ASN A 164 -18.87 -14.47 13.09
N ALA A 165 -19.31 -13.23 13.26
CA ALA A 165 -19.36 -12.26 12.16
C ALA A 165 -17.95 -11.86 11.67
N GLN A 166 -16.95 -11.90 12.55
CA GLN A 166 -15.55 -11.66 12.17
C GLN A 166 -14.97 -12.86 11.41
N LEU A 167 -15.23 -14.08 11.86
CA LEU A 167 -14.83 -15.31 11.15
C LEU A 167 -15.53 -15.41 9.77
N ASP A 168 -16.79 -14.98 9.67
CA ASP A 168 -17.51 -14.92 8.40
C ASP A 168 -16.92 -13.89 7.44
N ALA A 169 -16.48 -12.74 7.95
CA ALA A 169 -15.80 -11.75 7.13
C ALA A 169 -14.43 -12.26 6.65
N ILE A 170 -13.70 -12.98 7.49
CA ILE A 170 -12.44 -13.65 7.12
C ILE A 170 -12.71 -14.73 6.06
N GLY A 171 -13.72 -15.57 6.26
CA GLY A 171 -14.10 -16.61 5.29
C GLY A 171 -14.56 -16.03 3.96
N ALA A 172 -15.32 -14.92 3.97
CA ALA A 172 -15.69 -14.20 2.77
C ALA A 172 -14.47 -13.62 2.04
N LEU A 173 -13.47 -13.15 2.79
CA LEU A 173 -12.22 -12.68 2.21
C LEU A 173 -11.46 -13.82 1.54
N VAL A 174 -11.26 -14.95 2.24
CA VAL A 174 -10.59 -16.16 1.68
C VAL A 174 -11.25 -16.63 0.38
N LYS A 175 -12.58 -16.56 0.29
CA LYS A 175 -13.34 -16.92 -0.92
C LYS A 175 -13.07 -15.99 -2.11
N GLN A 176 -12.79 -14.72 -1.86
CA GLN A 176 -12.66 -13.68 -2.89
C GLN A 176 -11.22 -13.29 -3.20
N MET A 177 -10.26 -13.67 -2.35
CA MET A 177 -8.85 -13.32 -2.55
C MET A 177 -8.29 -14.02 -3.80
N PRO A 178 -7.69 -13.28 -4.76
CA PRO A 178 -6.91 -13.87 -5.83
C PRO A 178 -5.73 -14.68 -5.31
N ASP A 179 -5.19 -15.54 -6.15
CA ASP A 179 -3.99 -16.30 -5.79
C ASP A 179 -2.76 -15.41 -5.76
N ILE A 180 -1.83 -15.76 -4.86
CA ILE A 180 -0.57 -15.04 -4.64
C ILE A 180 -0.81 -13.59 -4.13
N TYR A 181 -2.02 -13.34 -3.59
CA TYR A 181 -2.43 -12.07 -2.98
C TYR A 181 -2.40 -12.16 -1.46
N ASP A 182 -1.91 -11.12 -0.79
CA ASP A 182 -1.94 -10.97 0.66
C ASP A 182 -2.60 -9.65 1.09
N ILE A 183 -3.39 -9.71 2.17
CA ILE A 183 -3.94 -8.55 2.86
C ILE A 183 -3.50 -8.63 4.32
N ARG A 184 -2.86 -7.55 4.76
CA ARG A 184 -2.48 -7.34 6.14
C ARG A 184 -3.24 -6.17 6.73
N VAL A 185 -3.97 -6.44 7.80
CA VAL A 185 -4.64 -5.45 8.64
C VAL A 185 -3.89 -5.35 9.96
N SER A 186 -3.59 -4.13 10.39
CA SER A 186 -2.92 -3.88 11.66
C SER A 186 -3.54 -2.71 12.42
N SER A 187 -3.60 -2.83 13.74
CA SER A 187 -4.05 -1.76 14.64
C SER A 187 -3.25 -1.82 15.94
N GLY A 188 -2.64 -0.70 16.34
CA GLY A 188 -1.86 -0.70 17.56
C GLY A 188 -1.26 0.63 17.94
N GLY A 189 -0.60 0.64 19.09
CA GLY A 189 0.06 1.82 19.62
C GLY A 189 1.58 1.74 19.48
N THR A 190 2.19 2.89 19.24
CA THR A 190 3.64 3.13 19.34
C THR A 190 3.88 4.23 20.36
N VAL A 191 4.73 3.95 21.33
CA VAL A 191 5.19 4.89 22.35
C VAL A 191 6.71 4.95 22.33
N GLY A 192 7.29 6.09 22.67
CA GLY A 192 8.73 6.17 22.83
C GLY A 192 9.26 7.59 22.78
N LEU A 193 10.57 7.71 22.78
CA LEU A 193 11.24 8.98 22.65
C LEU A 193 11.81 9.08 21.25
N GLY A 194 11.55 10.18 20.56
CA GLY A 194 12.08 10.39 19.23
C GLY A 194 12.06 11.86 18.92
N GLY A 195 13.21 12.38 18.52
CA GLY A 195 13.28 13.73 18.04
C GLY A 195 14.66 14.33 18.09
N VAL A 196 14.67 15.55 17.58
CA VAL A 196 15.79 16.46 17.60
C VAL A 196 15.80 17.16 18.97
N PRO A 197 16.90 17.16 19.74
CA PRO A 197 16.95 17.80 21.05
C PRO A 197 16.61 19.28 20.90
N SER A 198 15.49 19.68 21.48
CA SER A 198 14.90 21.02 21.34
C SER A 198 15.70 22.12 22.05
N GLN A 199 16.55 21.77 23.01
CA GLN A 199 17.29 22.73 23.82
C GLN A 199 18.34 23.52 23.01
N SER A 200 18.89 22.93 21.94
CA SER A 200 19.80 23.66 21.03
C SER A 200 19.08 24.61 20.08
N LEU A 201 17.79 24.37 19.78
CA LEU A 201 16.95 25.22 18.92
C LEU A 201 16.56 26.52 19.61
N ALA A 202 16.24 26.46 20.92
CA ALA A 202 15.95 27.66 21.73
C ALA A 202 17.18 28.55 21.93
N ALA A 203 18.37 27.95 22.05
CA ALA A 203 19.63 28.67 22.20
C ALA A 203 20.16 29.27 20.88
N LEU A 204 19.84 28.67 19.72
CA LEU A 204 20.18 29.23 18.41
C LEU A 204 19.22 30.35 17.97
N SER A 205 17.96 30.31 18.40
CA SER A 205 16.94 31.29 18.00
C SER A 205 17.12 32.67 18.62
N SER A 206 17.82 32.78 19.76
CA SER A 206 18.02 34.07 20.44
C SER A 206 19.13 34.93 19.84
N HIS A 207 19.93 34.42 18.90
CA HIS A 207 21.19 35.08 18.51
C HIS A 207 21.42 35.35 17.02
N LEU A 208 20.54 34.94 16.10
CA LEU A 208 20.81 35.11 14.66
C LEU A 208 19.60 35.66 13.90
N GLY A 209 19.68 36.91 13.45
CA GLY A 209 18.68 37.58 12.61
C GLY A 209 18.78 37.23 11.11
N VAL A 210 19.01 35.96 10.76
CA VAL A 210 19.19 35.48 9.36
C VAL A 210 18.48 34.14 9.17
N PRO A 211 18.12 33.73 7.93
CA PRO A 211 17.39 32.49 7.68
C PRO A 211 18.12 31.29 8.27
N HIS A 212 17.47 30.58 9.20
CA HIS A 212 18.08 29.48 9.92
C HIS A 212 17.99 28.17 9.13
N VAL A 213 19.15 27.65 8.74
CA VAL A 213 19.33 26.24 8.43
C VAL A 213 19.97 25.61 9.66
N SER A 214 19.19 24.80 10.38
CA SER A 214 19.71 24.04 11.52
C SER A 214 20.09 22.64 11.03
N VAL A 215 21.28 22.15 11.37
CA VAL A 215 21.62 20.72 11.29
C VAL A 215 21.65 20.22 12.71
N LEU A 216 20.85 19.21 13.00
CA LEU A 216 20.57 18.80 14.35
C LEU A 216 20.72 17.29 14.47
N PRO A 217 21.31 16.81 15.57
CA PRO A 217 21.30 15.38 15.86
C PRO A 217 19.86 14.91 16.01
N ASP A 218 19.58 13.72 15.52
CA ASP A 218 18.26 13.13 15.54
C ASP A 218 18.39 11.70 16.04
N GLY A 219 17.76 11.42 17.16
CA GLY A 219 17.86 10.13 17.81
C GLY A 219 16.53 9.75 18.44
N GLY A 220 16.29 8.44 18.53
CA GLY A 220 15.08 7.98 19.17
C GLY A 220 15.02 6.49 19.40
N TYR A 221 14.24 6.13 20.40
CA TYR A 221 13.79 4.78 20.70
C TYR A 221 12.26 4.75 20.69
N LEU A 222 11.70 3.95 19.79
CA LEU A 222 10.26 3.72 19.67
C LEU A 222 9.95 2.27 20.01
N GLN A 223 8.86 2.04 20.72
CA GLN A 223 8.32 0.73 21.05
C GLN A 223 6.83 0.71 20.73
N GLY A 224 6.40 -0.26 19.92
CA GLY A 224 5.02 -0.44 19.57
C GLY A 224 4.55 -1.87 19.70
N ARG A 225 3.23 -2.03 19.83
CA ARG A 225 2.53 -3.30 19.74
C ARG A 225 1.27 -3.11 18.91
N HIS A 226 1.14 -3.93 17.86
CA HIS A 226 0.01 -3.91 16.95
C HIS A 226 -0.69 -5.26 16.96
N ALA A 227 -2.01 -5.29 17.08
CA ALA A 227 -2.80 -6.42 16.64
C ALA A 227 -2.70 -6.52 15.13
N VAL A 228 -2.48 -7.73 14.61
CA VAL A 228 -2.27 -7.99 13.19
C VAL A 228 -3.11 -9.19 12.77
N ILE A 229 -3.80 -9.02 11.66
CA ILE A 229 -4.44 -10.10 10.90
C ILE A 229 -3.81 -10.06 9.51
N ASP A 230 -3.20 -11.14 9.08
CA ASP A 230 -2.60 -11.28 7.77
C ASP A 230 -3.20 -12.51 7.10
N ILE A 231 -3.85 -12.31 5.96
CA ILE A 231 -4.62 -13.33 5.26
C ILE A 231 -4.17 -13.30 3.82
N GLY A 232 -3.95 -14.46 3.22
CA GLY A 232 -3.75 -14.53 1.80
C GLY A 232 -3.22 -15.86 1.33
N SER A 233 -2.64 -15.82 0.15
CA SER A 233 -1.84 -16.91 -0.34
C SER A 233 -0.55 -16.38 -0.95
N ASN A 234 0.47 -17.21 -0.89
CA ASN A 234 1.71 -17.02 -1.60
C ASN A 234 1.99 -18.31 -2.39
N GLN A 235 3.11 -18.35 -3.12
CA GLN A 235 3.49 -19.55 -3.89
C GLN A 235 3.90 -20.75 -3.02
N HIS A 236 3.96 -20.61 -1.69
CA HIS A 236 4.25 -21.70 -0.76
C HIS A 236 2.96 -22.30 -0.18
N PHE A 237 2.02 -21.47 0.26
CA PHE A 237 0.79 -21.88 0.93
C PHE A 237 -0.25 -20.76 0.96
N GLY A 238 -1.50 -21.11 1.25
CA GLY A 238 -2.46 -20.18 1.85
C GLY A 238 -2.11 -19.93 3.31
N HIS A 239 -2.28 -18.71 3.82
CA HIS A 239 -2.03 -18.39 5.22
C HIS A 239 -3.09 -17.49 5.83
N LEU A 240 -3.28 -17.69 7.14
CA LEU A 240 -4.03 -16.83 8.04
C LEU A 240 -3.21 -16.70 9.32
N PHE A 241 -2.71 -15.50 9.59
CA PHE A 241 -2.08 -15.14 10.85
C PHE A 241 -3.00 -14.21 11.64
N ILE A 242 -3.21 -14.54 12.91
CA ILE A 242 -3.94 -13.71 13.87
C ILE A 242 -3.05 -13.58 15.11
N GLY A 243 -2.69 -12.35 15.45
CA GLY A 243 -1.83 -12.15 16.60
C GLY A 243 -1.48 -10.71 16.87
N THR A 244 -0.32 -10.55 17.51
CA THR A 244 0.26 -9.26 17.81
C THR A 244 1.68 -9.18 17.26
N GLU A 245 2.08 -8.01 16.81
CA GLU A 245 3.45 -7.73 16.40
C GLU A 245 4.01 -6.67 17.34
N SER A 246 5.07 -7.04 18.06
CA SER A 246 5.84 -6.08 18.83
C SER A 246 7.00 -5.57 17.98
N ARG A 247 7.23 -4.26 17.98
CA ARG A 247 8.35 -3.64 17.28
C ARG A 247 9.03 -2.66 18.21
N LYS A 248 10.35 -2.79 18.31
CA LYS A 248 11.23 -1.83 18.96
C LYS A 248 12.16 -1.28 17.88
N SER A 249 12.32 0.02 17.83
CA SER A 249 13.07 0.74 16.79
C SER A 249 14.01 1.72 17.48
N LEU A 250 15.30 1.53 17.29
CA LEU A 250 16.31 2.52 17.64
C LEU A 250 16.81 3.18 16.36
N TYR A 251 16.90 4.51 16.35
CA TYR A 251 17.48 5.23 15.23
C TYR A 251 18.35 6.39 15.70
N GLY A 252 19.31 6.75 14.85
CA GLY A 252 20.24 7.86 15.04
C GLY A 252 20.62 8.46 13.70
N GLY A 253 20.82 9.78 13.66
CA GLY A 253 20.99 10.51 12.42
C GLY A 253 21.22 12.00 12.62
N LEU A 254 21.19 12.71 11.50
CA LEU A 254 21.24 14.17 11.43
C LEU A 254 20.04 14.64 10.61
N GLY A 255 19.33 15.64 11.09
CA GLY A 255 18.21 16.25 10.37
C GLY A 255 18.30 17.76 10.45
N GLY A 256 17.81 18.43 9.43
CA GLY A 256 17.67 19.87 9.42
C GLY A 256 16.27 20.32 9.05
N TYR A 257 15.92 21.51 9.52
CA TYR A 257 14.64 22.16 9.25
C TYR A 257 14.89 23.62 8.90
N ALA A 258 14.12 24.11 7.92
CA ALA A 258 13.98 25.51 7.59
C ALA A 258 12.49 25.79 7.32
N GLY A 259 11.96 26.92 7.77
CA GLY A 259 10.56 27.24 7.51
C GLY A 259 10.23 28.71 7.68
N TRP A 260 9.15 29.10 7.00
CA TRP A 260 8.65 30.46 6.86
C TRP A 260 7.23 30.54 7.40
N SER A 261 6.89 31.63 8.08
CA SER A 261 5.52 31.94 8.46
C SER A 261 5.04 33.24 7.81
N PHE A 262 3.75 33.28 7.49
CA PHE A 262 3.08 34.33 6.72
C PHE A 262 1.72 34.68 7.34
N GLY A 263 1.24 35.91 7.11
CA GLY A 263 -0.02 36.44 7.64
C GLY A 263 0.13 37.17 8.98
N GLN A 264 -0.93 37.89 9.41
CA GLN A 264 -1.00 38.43 10.77
C GLN A 264 -0.77 37.30 11.78
N ASP A 265 0.16 37.51 12.71
CA ASP A 265 0.56 36.55 13.76
C ASP A 265 1.07 35.18 13.27
N GLY A 266 1.51 35.07 12.03
CA GLY A 266 2.13 33.84 11.51
C GLY A 266 1.14 32.68 11.28
N MET A 267 -0.10 32.99 10.93
CA MET A 267 -1.19 32.03 10.69
C MET A 267 -0.88 30.95 9.63
N ALA A 268 -0.14 31.27 8.57
CA ALA A 268 0.25 30.28 7.56
C ALA A 268 1.74 29.95 7.70
N ASN A 269 2.12 28.67 7.62
CA ASN A 269 3.54 28.29 7.71
C ASN A 269 3.90 27.25 6.66
N VAL A 270 5.09 27.37 6.10
CA VAL A 270 5.67 26.39 5.19
C VAL A 270 7.04 26.01 5.74
N GLY A 271 7.26 24.72 5.94
CA GLY A 271 8.53 24.17 6.41
C GLY A 271 9.06 23.14 5.43
N VAL A 272 10.37 23.10 5.27
CA VAL A 272 11.10 22.01 4.66
C VAL A 272 12.01 21.39 5.71
N SER A 273 12.07 20.07 5.75
CA SER A 273 13.07 19.37 6.55
C SER A 273 13.72 18.27 5.74
N GLY A 274 14.93 17.92 6.12
CA GLY A 274 15.61 16.77 5.54
C GLY A 274 16.51 16.12 6.56
N GLY A 275 16.96 14.91 6.30
CA GLY A 275 17.88 14.25 7.21
C GLY A 275 18.34 12.89 6.74
N LEU A 276 19.44 12.44 7.31
CA LEU A 276 19.99 11.10 7.14
C LEU A 276 19.83 10.35 8.46
N ARG A 277 19.24 9.15 8.41
CA ARG A 277 18.99 8.30 9.57
C ARG A 277 19.51 6.90 9.33
N ARG A 278 20.09 6.30 10.36
CA ARG A 278 20.32 4.87 10.48
C ARG A 278 19.39 4.32 11.55
N SER A 279 18.61 3.30 11.22
CA SER A 279 17.69 2.64 12.15
C SER A 279 17.99 1.16 12.28
N ARG A 280 17.64 0.62 13.44
CA ARG A 280 17.63 -0.79 13.75
C ARG A 280 16.33 -1.11 14.46
N ASP A 281 15.56 -2.00 13.85
CA ASP A 281 14.31 -2.51 14.36
C ASP A 281 14.51 -3.95 14.80
N TRP A 282 13.88 -4.32 15.90
CA TRP A 282 13.79 -5.68 16.38
C TRP A 282 12.40 -5.95 16.95
N GLY A 283 11.97 -7.19 16.86
CA GLY A 283 10.62 -7.57 17.28
C GLY A 283 10.11 -8.70 16.42
N GLY A 284 8.81 -8.82 16.25
CA GLY A 284 8.23 -9.80 15.35
C GLY A 284 6.80 -10.20 15.72
N PRO A 285 6.13 -10.91 14.81
CA PRO A 285 4.79 -11.40 15.04
C PRO A 285 4.79 -12.54 16.07
N ARG A 286 3.83 -12.45 17.00
CA ARG A 286 3.50 -13.43 18.03
C ARG A 286 2.01 -13.72 17.98
N GLY A 287 1.62 -14.95 17.70
CA GLY A 287 0.21 -15.32 17.54
C GLY A 287 0.02 -16.71 16.98
N VAL A 288 -1.11 -16.93 16.33
CA VAL A 288 -1.42 -18.19 15.65
C VAL A 288 -1.30 -17.96 14.14
N THR A 289 -0.55 -18.82 13.47
CA THR A 289 -0.55 -18.93 12.01
C THR A 289 -1.15 -20.27 11.60
N ILE A 290 -2.15 -20.21 10.74
CA ILE A 290 -2.70 -21.34 10.01
C ILE A 290 -2.10 -21.26 8.60
N ARG A 291 -1.47 -22.34 8.15
CA ARG A 291 -0.94 -22.50 6.79
C ARG A 291 -1.62 -23.68 6.14
N THR A 292 -2.09 -23.49 4.92
CA THR A 292 -2.76 -24.53 4.13
C THR A 292 -2.00 -24.74 2.85
N ARG A 293 -1.59 -25.98 2.59
CA ARG A 293 -0.80 -26.35 1.42
C ARG A 293 -1.59 -26.04 0.14
N ARG A 294 -0.87 -25.56 -0.88
CA ARG A 294 -1.39 -25.47 -2.25
C ARG A 294 -1.29 -26.84 -2.91
N SER A 295 -2.19 -27.16 -3.85
CA SER A 295 -2.00 -28.40 -4.63
C SER A 295 -0.71 -28.29 -5.44
N ASP A 296 0.03 -29.40 -5.58
CA ASP A 296 1.23 -29.43 -6.42
C ASP A 296 0.89 -29.31 -7.93
N ASP A 297 -0.38 -29.56 -8.31
CA ASP A 297 -0.90 -29.56 -9.69
C ASP A 297 -1.84 -28.36 -10.00
N GLU A 298 -1.76 -27.31 -9.20
CA GLU A 298 -2.65 -26.15 -9.31
C GLU A 298 -2.30 -25.23 -10.49
N GLN A 299 -3.23 -25.07 -11.43
CA GLN A 299 -3.14 -24.04 -12.47
C GLN A 299 -3.63 -22.68 -11.95
N PRO A 300 -2.98 -21.55 -12.30
CA PRO A 300 -3.43 -20.23 -11.91
C PRO A 300 -4.89 -19.96 -12.32
N GLY A 301 -5.76 -19.59 -11.38
CA GLY A 301 -7.11 -19.07 -11.68
C GLY A 301 -8.28 -20.04 -11.43
N ARG A 302 -8.11 -21.15 -10.70
CA ARG A 302 -9.23 -21.96 -10.18
C ARG A 302 -9.32 -21.87 -8.64
N PRO A 303 -10.43 -22.27 -8.00
CA PRO A 303 -10.53 -22.28 -6.54
C PRO A 303 -9.62 -23.37 -5.95
N ASP A 304 -8.42 -22.92 -5.61
CA ASP A 304 -7.25 -23.66 -5.16
C ASP A 304 -7.42 -24.36 -3.80
N ALA A 305 -6.91 -25.58 -3.66
CA ALA A 305 -7.02 -26.48 -2.52
C ALA A 305 -6.77 -25.81 -1.15
N TRP A 306 -5.89 -24.80 -1.12
CA TRP A 306 -5.62 -24.01 0.08
C TRP A 306 -6.88 -23.28 0.59
N ARG A 307 -7.74 -22.76 -0.29
CA ARG A 307 -8.97 -22.04 0.09
C ARG A 307 -9.94 -23.01 0.75
N THR A 308 -10.12 -24.20 0.17
CA THR A 308 -11.00 -25.24 0.71
C THR A 308 -10.55 -25.63 2.12
N THR A 309 -9.28 -26.01 2.28
CA THR A 309 -8.75 -26.38 3.61
C THR A 309 -8.85 -25.21 4.59
N MET A 310 -8.56 -23.97 4.18
CA MET A 310 -8.65 -22.80 5.06
C MET A 310 -10.08 -22.52 5.52
N LEU A 311 -11.05 -22.64 4.61
CA LEU A 311 -12.46 -22.49 4.93
C LEU A 311 -12.96 -23.61 5.84
N GLU A 312 -12.48 -24.84 5.67
CA GLU A 312 -12.76 -25.94 6.58
C GLU A 312 -12.19 -25.72 7.98
N VAL A 313 -10.98 -25.18 8.09
CA VAL A 313 -10.37 -24.82 9.38
C VAL A 313 -11.20 -23.73 10.07
N LEU A 314 -11.60 -22.68 9.34
CA LEU A 314 -12.46 -21.62 9.87
C LEU A 314 -13.83 -22.15 10.30
N HIS A 315 -14.42 -23.03 9.51
CA HIS A 315 -15.69 -23.67 9.84
C HIS A 315 -15.56 -24.55 11.09
N ALA A 316 -14.53 -25.40 11.17
CA ALA A 316 -14.29 -26.27 12.32
C ALA A 316 -13.99 -25.50 13.61
N ALA A 317 -13.34 -24.34 13.52
CA ALA A 317 -13.15 -23.43 14.64
C ALA A 317 -14.48 -22.80 15.09
N ARG A 318 -15.35 -22.46 14.13
CA ARG A 318 -16.66 -21.86 14.39
C ARG A 318 -17.66 -22.85 14.96
N SER A 319 -17.69 -24.10 14.49
CA SER A 319 -18.69 -25.10 14.84
C SER A 319 -18.19 -26.09 15.90
N ALA A 320 -17.27 -25.64 16.76
CA ALA A 320 -16.59 -26.49 17.73
C ALA A 320 -17.39 -26.72 19.03
N GLY A 321 -18.49 -25.99 19.23
CA GLY A 321 -19.38 -26.14 20.37
C GLY A 321 -20.30 -27.37 20.28
N PRO A 322 -21.09 -27.64 21.33
CA PRO A 322 -22.14 -28.66 21.30
C PRO A 322 -23.10 -28.41 20.13
N ASN A 323 -23.62 -29.47 19.51
CA ASN A 323 -24.56 -29.38 18.37
C ASN A 323 -24.05 -28.57 17.16
N SER A 324 -22.73 -28.47 16.99
CA SER A 324 -22.09 -27.66 15.95
C SER A 324 -22.30 -26.14 16.09
N ASP A 325 -22.62 -25.68 17.31
CA ASP A 325 -22.70 -24.26 17.65
C ASP A 325 -21.30 -23.63 17.86
N ALA A 326 -21.29 -22.33 18.13
CA ALA A 326 -20.09 -21.59 18.51
C ALA A 326 -19.40 -22.22 19.74
N PRO A 327 -18.05 -22.35 19.76
CA PRO A 327 -17.35 -22.88 20.91
C PRO A 327 -17.60 -22.00 22.14
N ARG A 328 -17.91 -22.62 23.28
CA ARG A 328 -18.11 -21.91 24.55
C ARG A 328 -16.79 -21.43 25.16
N ASN A 329 -15.69 -22.09 24.80
CA ASN A 329 -14.36 -21.79 25.31
C ASN A 329 -13.27 -22.20 24.31
N ALA A 330 -12.06 -21.70 24.54
CA ALA A 330 -10.91 -22.00 23.68
C ALA A 330 -10.56 -23.50 23.62
N ARG A 331 -10.84 -24.27 24.68
CA ARG A 331 -10.55 -25.71 24.71
C ARG A 331 -11.42 -26.48 23.72
N GLU A 332 -12.70 -26.14 23.61
CA GLU A 332 -13.61 -26.72 22.61
C GLU A 332 -13.13 -26.41 21.19
N MET A 333 -12.78 -25.14 20.92
CA MET A 333 -12.25 -24.69 19.63
C MET A 333 -10.96 -25.43 19.25
N TRP A 334 -9.94 -25.38 20.10
CA TRP A 334 -8.65 -26.04 19.84
C TRP A 334 -8.77 -27.56 19.81
N GLY A 335 -9.64 -28.15 20.64
CA GLY A 335 -9.91 -29.58 20.65
C GLY A 335 -10.61 -30.07 19.38
N SER A 336 -11.49 -29.26 18.79
CA SER A 336 -12.07 -29.52 17.46
C SER A 336 -11.00 -29.48 16.37
N LEU A 337 -10.19 -28.42 16.34
CA LEU A 337 -9.12 -28.25 15.36
C LEU A 337 -8.07 -29.36 15.45
N ALA A 338 -7.64 -29.72 16.66
CA ALA A 338 -6.68 -30.81 16.86
C ALA A 338 -7.26 -32.16 16.38
N ARG A 339 -8.50 -32.50 16.76
CA ARG A 339 -9.12 -33.77 16.32
C ARG A 339 -9.19 -33.89 14.81
N ARG A 340 -9.46 -32.79 14.10
CA ARG A 340 -9.65 -32.79 12.65
C ARG A 340 -8.35 -32.65 11.86
N PHE A 341 -7.41 -31.82 12.32
CA PHE A 341 -6.25 -31.40 11.52
C PHE A 341 -4.88 -31.81 12.09
N TRP A 342 -4.77 -32.48 13.25
CA TRP A 342 -3.44 -32.77 13.82
C TRP A 342 -2.53 -33.61 12.92
N ASN A 343 -3.13 -34.47 12.09
CA ASN A 343 -2.45 -35.36 11.15
C ASN A 343 -2.65 -34.97 9.68
N ASP A 344 -3.29 -33.84 9.41
CA ASP A 344 -3.56 -33.43 8.04
C ASP A 344 -2.28 -32.83 7.41
N PRO A 345 -1.69 -33.45 6.38
CA PRO A 345 -0.49 -32.91 5.73
C PRO A 345 -0.76 -31.63 4.93
N ALA A 346 -2.03 -31.29 4.67
CA ALA A 346 -2.42 -30.07 3.97
C ALA A 346 -2.63 -28.88 4.91
N CYS A 347 -2.61 -29.08 6.24
CA CYS A 347 -2.85 -28.03 7.22
C CYS A 347 -1.74 -27.99 8.28
N SER A 348 -1.27 -26.79 8.61
CA SER A 348 -0.35 -26.57 9.71
C SER A 348 -0.82 -25.41 10.56
N ILE A 349 -1.13 -25.68 11.83
CA ILE A 349 -1.58 -24.70 12.82
C ILE A 349 -0.49 -24.52 13.87
N ASN A 350 0.10 -23.33 13.93
CA ASN A 350 1.30 -23.08 14.72
C ASN A 350 1.22 -21.81 15.55
N TRP A 351 1.83 -21.85 16.73
CA TRP A 351 2.05 -20.67 17.55
C TRP A 351 3.29 -19.93 17.07
N THR A 352 3.12 -19.01 16.12
CA THR A 352 4.22 -18.21 15.60
C THR A 352 4.81 -17.33 16.70
N ASP A 353 6.10 -17.53 16.97
CA ASP A 353 6.95 -16.63 17.75
C ASP A 353 8.18 -16.28 16.92
N SER A 354 7.96 -15.42 15.93
CA SER A 354 9.00 -15.03 15.00
C SER A 354 9.88 -13.94 15.61
N ARG A 355 11.18 -14.05 15.37
CA ARG A 355 12.13 -12.96 15.62
C ARG A 355 12.51 -12.35 14.28
N SER A 356 12.32 -11.04 14.21
CA SER A 356 12.67 -10.20 13.08
C SER A 356 13.65 -9.13 13.50
N THR A 357 14.62 -8.87 12.63
CA THR A 357 15.53 -7.74 12.77
C THR A 357 15.64 -7.03 11.45
N THR A 358 15.47 -5.71 11.45
CA THR A 358 15.65 -4.87 10.28
C THR A 358 16.69 -3.81 10.58
N SER A 359 17.70 -3.64 9.74
CA SER A 359 18.61 -2.50 9.82
C SER A 359 18.49 -1.68 8.56
N ALA A 360 18.30 -0.36 8.66
CA ALA A 360 18.13 0.51 7.51
C ALA A 360 19.00 1.75 7.59
N THR A 361 19.44 2.26 6.44
CA THR A 361 20.00 3.59 6.27
C THR A 361 19.14 4.34 5.27
N SER A 362 18.56 5.48 5.68
CA SER A 362 17.66 6.24 4.85
C SER A 362 17.87 7.75 4.97
N GLY A 363 17.84 8.43 3.83
CA GLY A 363 17.65 9.87 3.74
C GLY A 363 16.18 10.22 3.59
N SER A 364 15.76 11.37 4.09
CA SER A 364 14.43 11.92 3.82
C SER A 364 14.51 13.41 3.56
N ALA A 365 13.62 13.90 2.70
CA ALA A 365 13.32 15.31 2.51
C ALA A 365 11.81 15.46 2.55
N SER A 366 11.29 16.37 3.37
CA SER A 366 9.87 16.63 3.51
C SER A 366 9.56 18.10 3.40
N ALA A 367 8.39 18.41 2.87
CA ALA A 367 7.82 19.74 2.82
C ALA A 367 6.44 19.68 3.46
N THR A 368 6.16 20.61 4.38
CA THR A 368 4.92 20.69 5.13
C THR A 368 4.37 22.11 5.05
N ALA A 369 3.12 22.26 4.64
CA ALA A 369 2.40 23.52 4.68
C ALA A 369 1.25 23.42 5.68
N ARG A 370 1.08 24.42 6.54
CA ARG A 370 -0.02 24.51 7.51
C ARG A 370 -0.71 25.86 7.47
N VAL A 371 -1.96 25.86 7.93
CA VAL A 371 -2.75 27.07 8.20
C VAL A 371 -3.36 26.93 9.59
N GLY A 372 -3.19 27.92 10.44
CA GLY A 372 -3.78 28.04 11.78
C GLY A 372 -4.28 29.46 12.02
N THR A 373 -4.79 29.72 13.22
CA THR A 373 -5.24 31.06 13.65
C THR A 373 -4.29 31.61 14.71
N ALA A 374 -4.22 32.92 14.91
CA ALA A 374 -3.41 33.55 15.96
C ALA A 374 -3.70 32.98 17.37
N ASP A 375 -4.98 32.72 17.66
CA ASP A 375 -5.45 32.31 19.00
C ASP A 375 -5.46 30.78 19.22
N THR A 376 -5.56 30.01 18.13
CA THR A 376 -5.66 28.55 18.21
C THR A 376 -4.36 27.92 17.76
N LYS A 377 -3.66 27.23 18.67
CA LYS A 377 -2.41 26.47 18.42
C LYS A 377 -2.56 25.34 17.39
N TRP A 378 -3.76 25.13 16.85
CA TRP A 378 -4.17 23.99 16.06
C TRP A 378 -4.49 24.40 14.62
N GLY A 379 -4.05 23.60 13.65
CA GLY A 379 -4.34 23.88 12.25
C GLY A 379 -4.17 22.68 11.33
N PRO A 380 -4.90 22.61 10.21
CA PRO A 380 -4.61 21.62 9.17
C PRO A 380 -3.20 21.84 8.59
N ALA A 381 -2.51 20.73 8.37
CA ALA A 381 -1.25 20.64 7.68
C ALA A 381 -1.31 19.59 6.56
N LEU A 382 -0.60 19.88 5.47
CA LEU A 382 -0.37 18.98 4.35
C LEU A 382 1.14 18.79 4.23
N GLY A 383 1.57 17.53 4.22
CA GLY A 383 2.98 17.16 4.13
C GLY A 383 3.24 16.20 2.99
N ALA A 384 4.37 16.38 2.30
CA ALA A 384 4.92 15.41 1.37
C ALA A 384 6.34 15.06 1.81
N THR A 385 6.66 13.78 1.90
CA THR A 385 7.97 13.28 2.32
C THR A 385 8.52 12.33 1.28
N LEU A 386 9.62 12.73 0.65
CA LEU A 386 10.48 11.85 -0.13
C LEU A 386 11.45 11.15 0.82
N ARG A 387 11.37 9.82 0.89
CA ARG A 387 12.29 8.97 1.64
C ARG A 387 13.09 8.13 0.67
N HIS A 388 14.41 8.16 0.78
CA HIS A 388 15.31 7.25 0.09
C HIS A 388 15.93 6.28 1.10
N VAL A 389 15.71 4.98 0.92
CA VAL A 389 16.36 3.92 1.68
C VAL A 389 17.55 3.43 0.86
N ALA A 390 18.77 3.72 1.29
CA ALA A 390 19.98 3.32 0.59
C ALA A 390 20.25 1.83 0.76
N ARG A 391 19.99 1.31 1.96
CA ARG A 391 20.11 -0.11 2.30
C ARG A 391 19.18 -0.43 3.44
N ALA A 392 18.34 -1.45 3.30
CA ALA A 392 17.82 -2.18 4.44
C ALA A 392 18.08 -3.67 4.30
N ALA A 393 18.36 -4.30 5.44
CA ALA A 393 18.48 -5.74 5.55
C ALA A 393 17.45 -6.19 6.57
N HIS A 394 16.60 -7.14 6.19
CA HIS A 394 15.60 -7.73 7.07
C HIS A 394 15.80 -9.23 7.12
N ARG A 395 15.66 -9.78 8.33
CA ARG A 395 15.75 -11.21 8.58
C ARG A 395 14.62 -11.62 9.51
N GLN A 396 13.90 -12.66 9.12
CA GLN A 396 12.86 -13.29 9.91
C GLN A 396 13.16 -14.78 10.02
N TRP A 397 13.11 -15.28 11.25
CA TRP A 397 13.17 -16.69 11.55
C TRP A 397 11.85 -17.13 12.14
N ASP A 398 11.22 -18.10 11.47
CA ASP A 398 10.03 -18.76 11.98
C ASP A 398 10.44 -20.03 12.73
N LYS A 399 10.09 -20.11 14.01
CA LYS A 399 10.56 -21.17 14.92
C LYS A 399 9.58 -22.33 15.06
N THR A 400 8.37 -22.21 14.52
CA THR A 400 7.26 -23.07 14.91
C THR A 400 6.48 -23.57 13.70
N GLY A 401 6.31 -24.90 13.63
CA GLY A 401 5.41 -25.57 12.72
C GLY A 401 6.03 -26.50 11.70
N ASN A 402 5.18 -27.30 11.06
CA ASN A 402 5.59 -28.21 9.99
C ASN A 402 6.01 -27.42 8.76
N HIS A 403 5.21 -26.44 8.34
CA HIS A 403 5.57 -25.54 7.25
C HIS A 403 6.16 -24.25 7.82
N ALA A 404 7.47 -24.06 7.74
CA ALA A 404 8.16 -22.85 8.20
C ALA A 404 8.82 -22.11 7.02
N ILE A 405 8.88 -20.78 7.09
CA ILE A 405 9.60 -19.96 6.10
C ILE A 405 10.63 -19.10 6.83
N ASP A 406 11.89 -19.28 6.44
CA ASP A 406 12.95 -18.33 6.78
C ASP A 406 13.07 -17.30 5.66
N VAL A 407 12.99 -16.02 6.03
CA VAL A 407 13.06 -14.91 5.08
C VAL A 407 14.29 -14.07 5.36
N SER A 408 15.08 -13.82 4.31
CA SER A 408 16.12 -12.81 4.32
C SER A 408 15.94 -11.88 3.13
N THR A 409 15.87 -10.57 3.38
CA THR A 409 15.71 -9.58 2.32
C THR A 409 16.76 -8.49 2.44
N HIS A 410 17.20 -8.01 1.28
CA HIS A 410 18.03 -6.83 1.13
C HIS A 410 17.34 -5.89 0.15
N ASN A 411 17.03 -4.68 0.60
CA ASN A 411 16.33 -3.73 -0.24
C ASN A 411 17.00 -2.35 -0.25
N SER A 412 16.66 -1.61 -1.29
CA SER A 412 16.91 -0.18 -1.42
C SER A 412 15.71 0.41 -2.16
N GLY A 413 15.42 1.69 -1.97
CA GLY A 413 14.24 2.25 -2.58
C GLY A 413 14.02 3.71 -2.33
N ARG A 414 12.98 4.23 -2.96
CA ARG A 414 12.47 5.58 -2.78
C ARG A 414 10.96 5.48 -2.58
N ALA A 415 10.44 6.23 -1.62
CA ALA A 415 9.02 6.33 -1.36
C ALA A 415 8.65 7.78 -1.13
N THR A 416 7.60 8.25 -1.81
CA THR A 416 7.02 9.58 -1.61
C THR A 416 5.67 9.43 -0.93
N ALA A 417 5.65 9.63 0.39
CA ALA A 417 4.44 9.64 1.17
C ALA A 417 3.82 11.04 1.19
N VAL A 418 2.50 11.11 1.15
CA VAL A 418 1.74 12.36 1.36
C VAL A 418 0.77 12.14 2.51
N ALA A 419 0.73 13.10 3.42
CA ALA A 419 -0.12 13.07 4.59
C ALA A 419 -0.89 14.38 4.75
N ALA A 420 -2.12 14.26 5.25
CA ALA A 420 -2.90 15.38 5.75
C ALA A 420 -3.09 15.17 7.25
N THR A 421 -2.66 16.13 8.05
CA THR A 421 -2.65 16.05 9.51
C THR A 421 -3.28 17.29 10.13
N LEU A 422 -3.97 17.12 11.25
CA LEU A 422 -4.22 18.21 12.18
C LEU A 422 -2.99 18.31 13.08
N VAL A 423 -2.38 19.49 13.14
CA VAL A 423 -1.15 19.70 13.91
C VAL A 423 -1.33 20.79 14.97
N GLU A 424 -0.68 20.62 16.11
CA GLU A 424 -0.45 21.68 17.08
C GLU A 424 0.91 22.33 16.80
N ALA A 425 1.01 23.66 16.78
CA ALA A 425 2.24 24.36 16.50
C ALA A 425 2.42 25.57 17.42
N LEU A 426 3.67 25.84 17.79
CA LEU A 426 4.02 27.07 18.50
C LEU A 426 3.81 28.28 17.56
N PRO A 427 3.36 29.44 18.10
CA PRO A 427 3.34 30.69 17.36
C PRO A 427 4.72 30.98 16.76
N GLY A 428 4.76 31.49 15.52
CA GLY A 428 6.02 31.88 14.92
C GLY A 428 6.63 33.07 15.66
N ILE A 429 7.96 33.16 15.73
CA ILE A 429 8.63 34.32 16.34
C ILE A 429 8.80 35.40 15.26
N PRO A 430 8.24 36.61 15.44
CA PRO A 430 8.47 37.73 14.53
C PRO A 430 9.95 38.08 14.43
N VAL A 431 10.45 38.29 13.21
CA VAL A 431 11.84 38.75 13.00
C VAL A 431 11.83 40.28 12.98
N PRO A 432 12.57 40.96 13.87
CA PRO A 432 12.68 42.42 13.83
C PRO A 432 13.35 42.88 12.51
N ASN A 433 12.75 43.85 11.82
CA ASN A 433 13.26 44.48 10.58
C ASN A 433 13.35 43.59 9.32
N GLY A 434 12.53 42.54 9.17
CA GLY A 434 12.48 41.72 7.95
C GLY A 434 11.96 42.48 6.73
N SER A 435 12.84 42.87 5.81
CA SER A 435 12.46 43.46 4.53
C SER A 435 11.81 42.41 3.61
N GLY A 436 10.55 42.66 3.23
CA GLY A 436 9.91 42.15 2.02
C GLY A 436 9.43 40.69 1.97
N HIS A 437 10.13 39.69 2.53
CA HIS A 437 9.81 38.28 2.24
C HIS A 437 9.91 37.27 3.39
N LEU A 438 10.26 37.71 4.61
CA LEU A 438 10.42 36.87 5.80
C LEU A 438 9.84 37.59 7.04
N ALA A 439 8.60 37.26 7.40
CA ALA A 439 7.88 37.94 8.49
C ALA A 439 8.08 37.29 9.87
N ALA A 440 8.28 35.96 9.92
CA ALA A 440 8.50 35.24 11.18
C ALA A 440 9.15 33.86 10.96
N LEU A 441 9.76 33.33 12.03
CA LEU A 441 10.36 32.00 12.10
C LEU A 441 9.31 30.97 12.53
N SER A 442 9.27 29.81 11.86
CA SER A 442 8.33 28.72 12.17
C SER A 442 9.03 27.53 12.84
N PHE A 443 8.31 26.82 13.73
CA PHE A 443 8.80 25.63 14.43
C PHE A 443 8.19 24.34 13.88
N PRO A 444 8.81 23.16 14.13
CA PRO A 444 8.23 21.87 13.77
C PRO A 444 6.84 21.70 14.38
N THR A 445 5.90 21.25 13.57
CA THR A 445 4.49 21.07 13.97
C THR A 445 4.26 19.69 14.55
N GLN A 446 3.42 19.58 15.59
CA GLN A 446 3.08 18.33 16.27
C GLN A 446 1.82 17.71 15.66
N PRO A 447 1.89 16.61 14.90
CA PRO A 447 0.70 15.95 14.39
C PRO A 447 -0.10 15.31 15.53
N TYR A 448 -1.42 15.49 15.52
CA TYR A 448 -2.37 14.88 16.46
C TYR A 448 -3.27 13.84 15.81
N VAL A 449 -3.78 14.13 14.61
CA VAL A 449 -4.61 13.20 13.83
C VAL A 449 -4.18 13.31 12.39
N GLY A 450 -3.98 12.18 11.71
CA GLY A 450 -3.50 12.16 10.33
C GLY A 450 -4.00 11.00 9.50
N ILE A 451 -4.15 11.26 8.21
CA ILE A 451 -4.35 10.25 7.17
C ILE A 451 -3.21 10.39 6.16
N GLY A 452 -2.59 9.26 5.81
CA GLY A 452 -1.46 9.22 4.89
C GLY A 452 -1.61 8.15 3.82
N THR A 453 -0.96 8.38 2.69
CA THR A 453 -0.82 7.40 1.60
C THR A 453 0.56 7.53 0.96
N THR A 454 1.03 6.47 0.32
CA THR A 454 2.26 6.50 -0.47
C THR A 454 1.90 6.69 -1.95
N LEU A 455 2.30 7.81 -2.54
CA LEU A 455 1.97 8.13 -3.94
C LEU A 455 2.90 7.44 -4.93
N PHE A 456 4.18 7.31 -4.59
CA PHE A 456 5.18 6.68 -5.43
C PHE A 456 6.10 5.86 -4.55
N ALA A 457 6.12 4.55 -4.74
CA ALA A 457 7.12 3.65 -4.17
C ALA A 457 7.86 2.96 -5.31
N THR A 458 9.19 3.09 -5.31
CA THR A 458 10.08 2.31 -6.16
C THR A 458 11.04 1.57 -5.24
N GLN A 459 11.06 0.25 -5.26
CA GLN A 459 11.95 -0.54 -4.42
C GLN A 459 12.69 -1.55 -5.29
N THR A 460 14.02 -1.58 -5.16
CA THR A 460 14.82 -2.71 -5.62
C THR A 460 15.01 -3.62 -4.43
N ASN A 461 14.64 -4.89 -4.55
CA ASN A 461 14.65 -5.83 -3.44
C ASN A 461 15.18 -7.18 -3.92
N ALA A 462 16.08 -7.75 -3.14
CA ALA A 462 16.53 -9.12 -3.30
C ALA A 462 16.04 -9.90 -2.08
N ALA A 463 15.14 -10.85 -2.30
CA ALA A 463 14.57 -11.66 -1.24
C ALA A 463 14.93 -13.13 -1.43
N LEU A 464 15.44 -13.76 -0.38
CA LEU A 464 15.63 -15.19 -0.28
C LEU A 464 14.59 -15.74 0.70
N ARG A 465 13.75 -16.66 0.21
CA ARG A 465 12.68 -17.32 0.97
C ARG A 465 12.97 -18.81 0.97
N ILE A 466 13.35 -19.36 2.12
CA ILE A 466 13.63 -20.80 2.26
C ILE A 466 12.42 -21.44 2.94
N GLY A 467 11.62 -22.16 2.16
CA GLY A 467 10.52 -22.96 2.66
C GLY A 467 11.03 -24.28 3.22
N ARG A 468 10.64 -24.60 4.45
CA ARG A 468 10.93 -25.87 5.09
C ARG A 468 9.67 -26.62 5.45
N ASP A 469 9.74 -27.93 5.30
CA ASP A 469 8.74 -28.86 5.81
C ASP A 469 9.39 -29.89 6.72
N SER A 470 8.92 -29.97 7.96
CA SER A 470 9.49 -30.82 9.02
C SER A 470 11.03 -30.73 9.13
N GLY A 471 11.59 -29.53 8.90
CA GLY A 471 13.03 -29.27 8.99
C GLY A 471 13.86 -29.54 7.73
N ARG A 472 13.25 -30.04 6.64
CA ARG A 472 13.90 -30.21 5.32
C ARG A 472 13.53 -29.07 4.40
N ILE A 473 14.44 -28.65 3.53
CA ILE A 473 14.14 -27.62 2.55
C ILE A 473 13.31 -28.24 1.42
N ILE A 474 12.21 -27.58 1.08
CA ILE A 474 11.46 -27.94 -0.13
C ILE A 474 11.94 -27.05 -1.28
N PRO A 475 12.62 -27.60 -2.31
CA PRO A 475 13.07 -26.84 -3.47
C PRO A 475 11.92 -26.12 -4.18
N LYS A 476 10.78 -26.80 -4.34
CA LYS A 476 9.57 -26.22 -4.94
C LYS A 476 9.04 -24.98 -4.20
N HIS A 477 9.35 -24.85 -2.91
CA HIS A 477 8.93 -23.75 -2.05
C HIS A 477 10.13 -22.92 -1.56
N THR A 478 11.23 -22.90 -2.30
CA THR A 478 12.39 -22.07 -1.99
C THR A 478 12.69 -21.16 -3.17
N PHE A 479 12.61 -19.85 -2.92
CA PHE A 479 12.66 -18.83 -3.96
C PHE A 479 13.74 -17.80 -3.71
N ARG A 480 14.33 -17.36 -4.81
CA ARG A 480 15.18 -16.17 -4.90
C ARG A 480 14.48 -15.16 -5.80
N ASP A 481 14.06 -14.06 -5.20
CA ASP A 481 13.35 -13.00 -5.89
C ASP A 481 14.26 -11.80 -6.09
N THR A 482 14.27 -11.28 -7.32
CA THR A 482 14.92 -10.03 -7.68
C THR A 482 13.86 -9.06 -8.19
N GLU A 483 13.55 -8.07 -7.39
CA GLU A 483 12.55 -7.05 -7.64
C GLU A 483 13.20 -5.72 -8.01
N PHE A 484 12.55 -5.00 -8.91
CA PHE A 484 12.98 -3.76 -9.51
C PHE A 484 11.92 -2.69 -9.30
N GLY A 485 12.37 -1.53 -8.81
CA GLY A 485 11.47 -0.40 -8.57
C GLY A 485 11.20 0.44 -9.81
N THR A 486 11.88 0.18 -10.94
CA THR A 486 11.74 0.98 -12.17
C THR A 486 11.68 0.09 -13.40
N PHE A 487 10.86 0.49 -14.38
CA PHE A 487 10.76 -0.22 -15.66
C PHE A 487 12.10 -0.28 -16.39
N LYS A 488 12.91 0.79 -16.32
CA LYS A 488 14.23 0.81 -16.98
C LYS A 488 15.15 -0.30 -16.44
N ALA A 489 15.23 -0.44 -15.12
CA ALA A 489 16.05 -1.48 -14.48
C ALA A 489 15.51 -2.88 -14.78
N PHE A 490 14.18 -3.06 -14.72
CA PHE A 490 13.52 -4.31 -15.09
C PHE A 490 13.80 -4.70 -16.55
N LYS A 491 13.58 -3.78 -17.49
CA LYS A 491 13.81 -4.02 -18.92
C LYS A 491 15.27 -4.35 -19.19
N GLN A 492 16.21 -3.57 -18.63
CA GLN A 492 17.64 -3.85 -18.78
C GLN A 492 17.98 -5.25 -18.26
N PHE A 493 17.44 -5.65 -17.12
CA PHE A 493 17.65 -6.99 -16.57
C PHE A 493 17.09 -8.09 -17.48
N VAL A 494 15.86 -7.93 -17.99
CA VAL A 494 15.22 -8.89 -18.90
C VAL A 494 15.97 -8.96 -20.24
N ASP A 495 16.42 -7.84 -20.78
CA ASP A 495 17.20 -7.79 -22.01
C ASP A 495 18.55 -8.53 -21.86
N THR A 496 19.25 -8.31 -20.72
CA THR A 496 20.53 -8.98 -20.43
C THR A 496 20.39 -10.49 -20.36
N HIS A 497 19.32 -11.00 -19.72
CA HIS A 497 19.08 -12.44 -19.54
C HIS A 497 18.09 -13.01 -20.55
N ARG A 498 17.90 -12.33 -21.70
CA ARG A 498 16.86 -12.68 -22.66
C ARG A 498 17.05 -14.09 -23.21
N SER A 499 18.28 -14.49 -23.53
CA SER A 499 18.58 -15.84 -24.01
C SER A 499 18.16 -16.92 -23.00
N GLU A 500 18.49 -16.72 -21.72
CA GLU A 500 18.14 -17.66 -20.65
C GLU A 500 16.63 -17.75 -20.42
N TRP A 501 15.92 -16.60 -20.49
CA TRP A 501 14.47 -16.59 -20.42
C TRP A 501 13.82 -17.30 -21.60
N LEU A 502 14.32 -17.08 -22.82
CA LEU A 502 13.81 -17.79 -23.99
C LEU A 502 14.04 -19.29 -23.86
N THR A 503 15.22 -19.72 -23.41
CA THR A 503 15.51 -21.14 -23.13
C THR A 503 14.56 -21.70 -22.08
N ALA A 504 14.34 -20.98 -20.97
CA ALA A 504 13.42 -21.41 -19.91
C ALA A 504 11.96 -21.51 -20.42
N LEU A 505 11.55 -20.64 -21.35
CA LEU A 505 10.23 -20.63 -21.96
C LEU A 505 10.08 -21.60 -23.16
N GLY A 506 11.07 -22.47 -23.42
CA GLY A 506 11.03 -23.48 -24.48
C GLY A 506 11.64 -23.08 -25.82
N GLY A 507 12.21 -21.88 -25.94
CA GLY A 507 13.04 -21.45 -27.08
C GLY A 507 12.31 -21.16 -28.39
N THR A 508 10.97 -21.12 -28.37
CA THR A 508 10.13 -20.93 -29.57
C THR A 508 9.92 -19.45 -29.93
N ASP A 509 9.43 -19.17 -31.15
CA ASP A 509 9.00 -17.82 -31.50
C ASP A 509 7.80 -17.35 -30.66
N GLU A 510 6.97 -18.28 -30.19
CA GLU A 510 5.89 -18.00 -29.25
C GLU A 510 6.43 -17.54 -27.89
N ALA A 511 7.48 -18.17 -27.37
CA ALA A 511 8.16 -17.73 -26.15
C ALA A 511 8.69 -16.30 -26.29
N ARG A 512 9.24 -15.96 -27.46
CA ARG A 512 9.69 -14.59 -27.77
C ARG A 512 8.53 -13.60 -27.74
N ARG A 513 7.41 -13.94 -28.38
CA ARG A 513 6.21 -13.10 -28.39
C ARG A 513 5.67 -12.86 -26.98
N ARG A 514 5.53 -13.91 -26.16
CA ARG A 514 5.05 -13.82 -24.77
C ARG A 514 5.95 -12.96 -23.89
N LEU A 515 7.27 -13.09 -24.04
CA LEU A 515 8.23 -12.26 -23.32
C LEU A 515 8.13 -10.78 -23.72
N ASP A 516 8.00 -10.50 -25.01
CA ASP A 516 7.85 -9.13 -25.52
C ASP A 516 6.52 -8.50 -25.11
N GLU A 517 5.44 -9.27 -25.10
CA GLU A 517 4.12 -8.85 -24.59
C GLU A 517 4.17 -8.52 -23.10
N MET A 518 4.86 -9.33 -22.29
CA MET A 518 5.07 -9.04 -20.87
C MET A 518 5.79 -7.70 -20.69
N VAL A 519 6.91 -7.48 -21.38
CA VAL A 519 7.67 -6.21 -21.32
C VAL A 519 6.82 -5.02 -21.77
N ALA A 520 6.01 -5.18 -22.83
CA ALA A 520 5.11 -4.14 -23.32
C ALA A 520 4.00 -3.81 -22.31
N THR A 521 3.42 -4.83 -21.68
CA THR A 521 2.40 -4.70 -20.63
C THR A 521 2.96 -3.94 -19.42
N VAL A 522 4.18 -4.27 -18.98
CA VAL A 522 4.85 -3.56 -17.89
C VAL A 522 5.08 -2.10 -18.28
N LYS A 523 5.55 -1.83 -19.51
CA LYS A 523 5.78 -0.46 -20.01
C LYS A 523 4.52 0.39 -19.99
N ALA A 524 3.39 -0.16 -20.42
CA ALA A 524 2.11 0.53 -20.44
C ALA A 524 1.61 0.89 -19.04
N ARG A 525 1.93 0.08 -18.03
CA ARG A 525 1.47 0.25 -16.64
C ARG A 525 2.46 1.01 -15.75
N ALA A 526 3.73 1.12 -16.16
CA ALA A 526 4.80 1.78 -15.40
C ALA A 526 4.51 3.23 -14.96
N THR A 527 3.53 3.90 -15.57
CA THR A 527 3.11 5.26 -15.21
C THR A 527 2.26 5.35 -13.94
N ALA A 528 1.70 4.23 -13.45
CA ALA A 528 0.77 4.23 -12.30
C ALA A 528 1.45 4.62 -10.97
N GLY A 529 2.75 4.37 -10.82
CA GLY A 529 3.45 4.45 -9.54
C GLY A 529 3.05 3.27 -8.62
N ASN A 530 3.95 2.80 -7.76
CA ASN A 530 3.74 1.67 -6.83
C ASN A 530 3.77 0.26 -7.45
N LEU A 531 4.45 0.08 -8.59
CA LEU A 531 4.69 -1.24 -9.16
C LEU A 531 5.97 -1.88 -8.60
N ILE A 532 5.88 -3.18 -8.31
CA ILE A 532 6.99 -4.07 -8.00
C ILE A 532 7.10 -5.03 -9.18
N MET A 533 8.13 -4.86 -10.02
CA MET A 533 8.41 -5.76 -11.13
C MET A 533 9.50 -6.71 -10.68
N GLY A 534 9.39 -8.01 -10.92
CA GLY A 534 10.39 -8.94 -10.41
C GLY A 534 10.57 -10.19 -11.24
N GLU A 535 11.72 -10.82 -11.02
CA GLU A 535 11.97 -12.20 -11.34
C GLU A 535 11.89 -13.04 -10.07
N ARG A 536 11.24 -14.18 -10.17
CA ARG A 536 11.36 -15.30 -9.26
C ARG A 536 12.16 -16.43 -9.88
N MET A 537 13.16 -16.88 -9.15
CA MET A 537 13.84 -18.15 -9.41
C MET A 537 13.54 -19.13 -8.30
N GLN A 538 13.41 -20.40 -8.67
CA GLN A 538 13.14 -21.52 -7.78
C GLN A 538 14.39 -22.35 -7.59
N MET A 539 14.58 -22.91 -6.41
CA MET A 539 15.76 -23.73 -6.14
C MET A 539 15.68 -25.10 -6.84
N THR A 540 16.80 -25.61 -7.33
CA THR A 540 16.90 -26.96 -7.90
C THR A 540 16.93 -28.03 -6.80
N ASP A 541 16.51 -29.26 -7.13
CA ASP A 541 16.49 -30.36 -6.17
C ASP A 541 17.88 -30.75 -5.67
N GLU A 542 18.89 -30.65 -6.54
CA GLU A 542 20.29 -30.90 -6.18
C GLU A 542 20.80 -29.87 -5.18
N ALA A 543 20.52 -28.58 -5.43
CA ALA A 543 20.90 -27.51 -4.52
C ALA A 543 20.21 -27.65 -3.16
N ALA A 544 18.93 -28.06 -3.15
CA ALA A 544 18.19 -28.31 -1.93
C ALA A 544 18.83 -29.40 -1.06
N ARG A 545 19.13 -30.56 -1.65
CA ARG A 545 19.77 -31.69 -0.95
C ARG A 545 21.11 -31.28 -0.35
N ARG A 546 21.92 -30.52 -1.10
CA ARG A 546 23.23 -30.06 -0.63
C ARG A 546 23.10 -29.02 0.48
N LEU A 547 22.16 -28.08 0.36
CA LEU A 547 21.91 -27.09 1.41
C LEU A 547 21.38 -27.74 2.69
N ASP A 548 20.48 -28.72 2.58
CA ASP A 548 20.03 -29.51 3.74
C ASP A 548 21.20 -30.18 4.44
N PHE A 549 22.11 -30.82 3.70
CA PHE A 549 23.32 -31.40 4.26
C PHE A 549 24.19 -30.35 4.98
N LEU A 550 24.42 -29.18 4.36
CA LEU A 550 25.21 -28.10 4.94
C LEU A 550 24.55 -27.51 6.20
N PHE A 551 23.24 -27.33 6.21
CA PHE A 551 22.49 -26.87 7.39
C PHE A 551 22.54 -27.88 8.53
N HIS A 552 22.40 -29.18 8.23
CA HIS A 552 22.55 -30.24 9.24
C HIS A 552 23.96 -30.26 9.82
N ARG A 553 24.99 -30.10 8.97
CA ARG A 553 26.39 -30.02 9.41
C ARG A 553 26.62 -28.79 10.30
N LYS A 554 26.09 -27.63 9.89
CA LYS A 554 26.16 -26.38 10.66
C LYS A 554 25.49 -26.51 12.04
N GLN A 555 24.32 -27.16 12.10
CA GLN A 555 23.57 -27.32 13.35
C GLN A 555 24.38 -28.06 14.42
N ARG A 556 25.28 -28.97 14.04
CA ARG A 556 26.19 -29.65 14.97
C ARG A 556 27.10 -28.66 15.70
N PHE A 557 27.61 -27.65 14.99
CA PHE A 557 28.49 -26.63 15.55
C PHE A 557 27.72 -25.55 16.32
N ASP A 558 26.51 -25.19 15.88
CA ASP A 558 25.68 -24.18 16.57
C ASP A 558 25.21 -24.63 17.97
N ARG A 559 25.28 -25.93 18.27
CA ARG A 559 24.98 -26.49 19.60
C ARG A 559 26.18 -26.45 20.57
N ILE A 560 27.38 -26.07 20.11
CA ILE A 560 28.59 -26.03 20.94
C ILE A 560 28.69 -24.64 21.59
N PRO A 561 28.61 -24.53 22.94
CA PRO A 561 28.59 -23.23 23.62
C PRO A 561 29.91 -22.45 23.51
N ALA A 562 31.05 -23.15 23.42
CA ALA A 562 32.39 -22.59 23.31
C ALA A 562 33.22 -23.38 22.29
N PRO A 563 33.09 -23.07 20.98
CA PRO A 563 33.79 -23.80 19.93
C PRO A 563 35.29 -23.50 19.97
N THR A 564 36.11 -24.53 19.75
CA THR A 564 37.56 -24.35 19.57
C THR A 564 37.85 -23.53 18.31
N PRO A 565 39.04 -22.90 18.17
CA PRO A 565 39.40 -22.17 16.96
C PRO A 565 39.29 -22.99 15.66
N VAL A 566 39.55 -24.31 15.73
CA VAL A 566 39.38 -25.24 14.60
C VAL A 566 37.91 -25.40 14.26
N GLN A 567 37.04 -25.64 15.25
CA GLN A 567 35.59 -25.75 15.07
C GLN A 567 34.97 -24.44 14.55
N ALA A 568 35.47 -23.30 15.00
CA ALA A 568 35.04 -21.99 14.51
C ALA A 568 35.42 -21.77 13.03
N ARG A 569 36.61 -22.22 12.61
CA ARG A 569 37.04 -22.20 11.20
C ARG A 569 36.21 -23.13 10.34
N GLU A 570 35.91 -24.34 10.80
CA GLU A 570 35.02 -25.28 10.10
C GLU A 570 33.60 -24.74 9.96
N ARG A 571 33.07 -24.10 11.01
CA ARG A 571 31.77 -23.42 10.91
C ARG A 571 31.79 -22.30 9.88
N ALA A 572 32.87 -21.50 9.85
CA ALA A 572 33.04 -20.43 8.88
C ALA A 572 33.18 -20.95 7.44
N SER A 573 33.83 -22.10 7.23
CA SER A 573 33.90 -22.73 5.90
C SER A 573 32.54 -23.26 5.45
N ILE A 574 31.76 -23.89 6.34
CA ILE A 574 30.37 -24.30 6.03
C ILE A 574 29.51 -23.08 5.68
N ASP A 575 29.67 -21.96 6.39
CA ASP A 575 28.98 -20.71 6.06
C ASP A 575 29.44 -20.10 4.72
N ALA A 576 30.69 -20.34 4.30
CA ALA A 576 31.17 -19.97 2.97
C ALA A 576 30.54 -20.86 1.88
N ASP A 577 30.50 -22.18 2.10
CA ASP A 577 29.88 -23.14 1.19
C ASP A 577 28.39 -22.85 0.98
N ILE A 578 27.64 -22.56 2.07
CA ILE A 578 26.22 -22.18 1.99
C ILE A 578 26.06 -20.90 1.15
N ARG A 579 26.92 -19.89 1.37
CA ARG A 579 26.88 -18.64 0.61
C ARG A 579 27.18 -18.87 -0.87
N GLN A 580 28.21 -19.67 -1.18
CA GLN A 580 28.56 -20.01 -2.55
C GLN A 580 27.40 -20.73 -3.25
N MET A 581 26.77 -21.68 -2.57
CA MET A 581 25.63 -22.43 -3.11
C MET A 581 24.44 -21.52 -3.42
N LEU A 582 24.10 -20.60 -2.51
CA LEU A 582 23.02 -19.64 -2.71
C LEU A 582 23.33 -18.60 -3.78
N ALA A 583 24.61 -18.25 -3.99
CA ALA A 583 25.06 -17.30 -5.00
C ALA A 583 25.13 -17.90 -6.41
N SER A 584 25.45 -19.20 -6.51
CA SER A 584 25.57 -19.93 -7.78
C SER A 584 24.26 -19.90 -8.57
N GLU A 585 24.32 -19.51 -9.85
CA GLU A 585 23.14 -19.50 -10.73
C GLU A 585 22.60 -20.90 -11.01
N ASN A 586 23.47 -21.92 -11.07
CA ASN A 586 23.07 -23.33 -11.29
C ASN A 586 22.23 -23.90 -10.15
N SER A 587 22.22 -23.26 -8.98
CA SER A 587 21.34 -23.64 -7.87
C SER A 587 19.89 -23.22 -8.07
N TRP A 588 19.61 -22.43 -9.11
CA TRP A 588 18.33 -21.77 -9.33
C TRP A 588 17.84 -22.00 -10.76
N ARG A 589 16.52 -22.16 -10.92
CA ARG A 589 15.82 -22.20 -12.21
C ARG A 589 14.87 -21.01 -12.32
N ARG A 590 14.79 -20.39 -13.50
CA ARG A 590 13.86 -19.28 -13.75
C ARG A 590 12.43 -19.81 -13.68
N GLN A 591 11.61 -19.22 -12.81
CA GLN A 591 10.25 -19.71 -12.56
C GLN A 591 9.19 -18.73 -13.03
N ALA A 592 9.36 -17.43 -12.75
CA ALA A 592 8.37 -16.45 -13.20
C ALA A 592 8.95 -15.04 -13.32
N LEU A 593 8.46 -14.28 -14.29
CA LEU A 593 8.45 -12.82 -14.26
C LEU A 593 7.10 -12.38 -13.73
N TYR A 594 7.08 -11.39 -12.83
CA TYR A 594 5.85 -10.89 -12.24
C TYR A 594 5.83 -9.37 -12.15
N VAL A 595 4.63 -8.80 -12.16
CA VAL A 595 4.37 -7.40 -11.86
C VAL A 595 3.32 -7.36 -10.78
N LEU A 596 3.67 -6.77 -9.65
CA LEU A 596 2.78 -6.54 -8.54
C LEU A 596 2.52 -5.03 -8.35
N GLU A 597 1.42 -4.69 -7.71
CA GLU A 597 1.06 -3.34 -7.29
C GLU A 597 0.91 -3.31 -5.77
N ALA A 598 1.70 -2.48 -5.10
CA ALA A 598 1.61 -2.32 -3.65
C ALA A 598 0.48 -1.33 -3.29
N LEU A 599 -0.47 -1.80 -2.48
CA LEU A 599 -1.61 -1.02 -2.01
C LEU A 599 -1.54 -0.83 -0.50
N GLY A 600 -1.83 0.37 -0.02
CA GLY A 600 -1.82 0.63 1.42
C GLY A 600 -2.47 1.94 1.85
N VAL A 601 -3.18 1.88 2.97
CA VAL A 601 -3.80 3.04 3.63
C VAL A 601 -3.48 2.98 5.11
N GLN A 602 -3.11 4.12 5.69
CA GLN A 602 -2.83 4.25 7.11
C GLN A 602 -3.53 5.47 7.71
N ARG A 603 -4.03 5.29 8.93
CA ARG A 603 -4.56 6.32 9.81
C ARG A 603 -3.75 6.34 11.11
N THR A 604 -3.36 7.52 11.56
CA THR A 604 -2.59 7.70 12.80
C THR A 604 -3.25 8.76 13.68
N VAL A 605 -3.32 8.51 14.98
CA VAL A 605 -3.85 9.42 16.01
C VAL A 605 -2.91 9.42 17.20
N GLY A 606 -2.44 10.58 17.64
CA GLY A 606 -1.67 10.74 18.87
C GLY A 606 -0.50 11.70 18.72
N LEU A 607 0.21 11.91 19.82
CA LEU A 607 1.27 12.91 19.99
C LEU A 607 2.61 12.46 19.40
N SER A 608 3.36 13.40 18.84
CA SER A 608 4.66 13.13 18.19
C SER A 608 5.64 14.28 18.37
N PHE A 609 5.99 14.60 19.61
CA PHE A 609 6.99 15.64 19.90
C PHE A 609 7.87 15.24 21.07
N LEU A 610 9.12 14.84 20.78
CA LEU A 610 10.09 14.24 21.71
C LEU A 610 9.58 12.96 22.35
N LEU A 611 8.40 12.98 22.96
CA LEU A 611 7.58 11.85 23.29
C LEU A 611 6.62 11.55 22.12
N ASN A 612 6.76 10.34 21.59
CA ASN A 612 5.83 9.75 20.64
C ASN A 612 4.85 8.89 21.42
N ALA A 613 3.56 9.13 21.22
CA ALA A 613 2.47 8.30 21.73
C ALA A 613 1.35 8.31 20.70
N GLN A 614 1.36 7.33 19.81
CA GLN A 614 0.50 7.27 18.63
C GLN A 614 -0.21 5.94 18.54
N SER A 615 -1.48 5.95 18.19
CA SER A 615 -2.25 4.81 17.70
C SER A 615 -2.29 4.85 16.19
N THR A 616 -1.93 3.73 15.56
CA THR A 616 -1.88 3.55 14.12
C THR A 616 -2.79 2.39 13.71
N GLN A 617 -3.58 2.61 12.66
CA GLN A 617 -4.35 1.62 11.96
C GLN A 617 -3.89 1.59 10.50
N ALA A 618 -3.57 0.42 9.97
CA ALA A 618 -3.12 0.27 8.60
C ALA A 618 -3.71 -0.97 7.94
N VAL A 619 -4.04 -0.83 6.66
CA VAL A 619 -4.36 -1.94 5.75
C VAL A 619 -3.38 -1.86 4.60
N SER A 620 -2.73 -2.97 4.27
CA SER A 620 -1.80 -3.09 3.15
C SER A 620 -1.98 -4.42 2.44
N GLY A 621 -1.65 -4.47 1.16
CA GLY A 621 -1.63 -5.70 0.37
C GLY A 621 -0.90 -5.53 -0.94
N VAL A 622 -0.70 -6.63 -1.68
CA VAL A 622 0.08 -6.64 -2.91
C VAL A 622 -0.68 -7.35 -4.02
N ARG A 623 -1.03 -6.64 -5.10
CA ARG A 623 -1.85 -7.13 -6.21
C ARG A 623 -1.02 -7.61 -7.38
N GLU A 624 -1.24 -8.82 -7.88
CA GLU A 624 -0.63 -9.24 -9.15
C GLU A 624 -1.34 -8.61 -10.36
N LEU A 625 -0.57 -7.95 -11.21
CA LEU A 625 -1.05 -7.30 -12.43
C LEU A 625 -0.76 -8.15 -13.67
N ALA A 626 0.37 -8.83 -13.70
CA ALA A 626 0.79 -9.69 -14.80
C ALA A 626 1.84 -10.69 -14.31
N GLY A 627 1.83 -11.88 -14.89
CA GLY A 627 2.79 -12.95 -14.63
C GLY A 627 3.14 -13.70 -15.91
N LEU A 628 4.39 -14.14 -16.03
CA LEU A 628 4.86 -15.01 -17.11
C LEU A 628 5.71 -16.11 -16.49
N SER A 629 5.30 -17.36 -16.67
CA SER A 629 6.03 -18.56 -16.23
C SER A 629 6.34 -19.50 -17.40
N PRO A 630 7.44 -20.27 -17.34
CA PRO A 630 7.63 -21.49 -18.12
C PRO A 630 6.46 -22.46 -17.94
N GLU A 631 6.22 -23.28 -18.96
CA GLU A 631 5.25 -24.38 -18.91
C GLU A 631 5.74 -25.56 -18.06
#